data_AF-A0A7C3V2V2-F1
#
_entry.id   AF-A0A7C3V2V2-F1
#
_cell.length_a   1.000
_cell.length_b   1.000
_cell.length_c   1.000
_cell.angle_alpha   90.00
_cell.angle_beta   90.00
_cell.angle_gamma   90.00
#
_symmetry.space_group_name_H-M   'P 1'
#
loop_
_entity.id
_entity.type
_entity.pdbx_description
1 polymer ?
#
loop_
_entity_poly.entity_id
_entity_poly.type
_entity_poly.pdbx_seq_one_letter_code
_entity_poly.pdbx_strand_id
1 'polypeptide(L)'
;MERVFWLKVGKRNLHLLKLVGAFFLFASILMVGQATYNIFVQANKINYVIGSPSQIPALFGWSMGAPAAFLSEDIIGALLEPIAAFLFWIGVAIIALMIYQSGKVVFPVEESEISEHHRRLIQQAVKAVKKK
;
A
#
# COMPACT_ATOMS: atom_id res chain seq x y z
N MET A 1 -22.26 2.85 23.68
CA MET A 1 -21.62 4.16 23.44
C MET A 1 -20.37 3.93 22.60
N GLU A 2 -20.51 3.85 21.28
CA GLU A 2 -19.36 3.67 20.37
C GLU A 2 -18.64 5.01 20.18
N ARG A 3 -17.42 5.12 20.70
CA ARG A 3 -16.56 6.29 20.51
C ARG A 3 -15.91 6.19 19.14
N VAL A 4 -16.61 6.61 18.09
CA VAL A 4 -15.99 6.79 16.76
C VAL A 4 -15.10 8.03 16.86
N PHE A 5 -13.78 7.84 16.82
CA PHE A 5 -12.82 8.94 16.83
C PHE A 5 -12.80 9.61 15.45
N TRP A 6 -13.26 10.86 15.41
CA TRP A 6 -13.23 11.71 14.23
C TRP A 6 -11.99 12.61 14.30
N LEU A 7 -11.22 12.66 13.21
CA LEU A 7 -10.12 13.62 13.08
C LEU A 7 -10.57 14.73 12.13
N LYS A 8 -10.65 15.96 12.63
CA LYS A 8 -11.01 17.11 11.80
C LYS A 8 -9.78 17.59 11.05
N VAL A 9 -9.78 17.44 9.73
CA VAL A 9 -8.73 17.94 8.84
C VAL A 9 -9.32 19.04 7.97
N GLY A 10 -8.99 20.29 8.26
CA GLY A 10 -9.60 21.46 7.62
C GLY A 10 -11.09 21.61 7.93
N LYS A 11 -11.93 21.68 6.89
CA LYS A 11 -13.40 21.74 7.01
C LYS A 11 -14.09 20.37 6.98
N ARG A 12 -13.36 19.27 6.83
CA ARG A 12 -13.91 17.91 6.73
C ARG A 12 -13.56 17.10 7.98
N ASN A 13 -14.54 16.38 8.50
CA ASN A 13 -14.29 15.35 9.50
C ASN A 13 -13.89 14.09 8.73
N LEU A 14 -12.68 13.58 8.97
CA LEU A 14 -12.19 12.35 8.36
C LEU A 14 -12.20 11.24 9.40
N HIS A 15 -12.65 10.07 8.99
CA HIS A 15 -12.54 8.86 9.81
C HIS A 15 -11.10 8.39 9.91
N LEU A 16 -10.62 8.20 11.14
CA LEU A 16 -9.29 7.64 11.42
C LEU A 16 -9.06 6.31 10.70
N LEU A 17 -10.08 5.45 10.62
CA LEU A 17 -9.97 4.16 9.93
C LEU A 17 -9.70 4.30 8.42
N LYS A 18 -10.36 5.26 7.74
CA LYS A 18 -10.11 5.55 6.32
C LYS A 18 -8.72 6.12 6.11
N LEU A 19 -8.26 6.98 7.04
CA LEU A 19 -6.92 7.58 6.98
C LEU A 19 -5.83 6.53 7.18
N VAL A 20 -6.01 5.63 8.16
CA VAL A 20 -5.13 4.49 8.39
C VAL A 20 -5.10 3.57 7.17
N GLY A 21 -6.26 3.22 6.61
CA GLY A 21 -6.33 2.41 5.38
C GLY A 21 -5.64 3.06 4.19
N ALA A 22 -5.82 4.37 3.97
CA ALA A 22 -5.16 5.12 2.91
C ALA A 22 -3.64 5.21 3.11
N PHE A 23 -3.19 5.37 4.36
CA PHE A 23 -1.77 5.39 4.70
C PHE A 23 -1.12 4.04 4.43
N PHE A 24 -1.72 2.94 4.90
CA PHE A 24 -1.22 1.59 4.63
C PHE A 24 -1.25 1.25 3.14
N LEU A 25 -2.27 1.69 2.41
CA LEU A 25 -2.34 1.51 0.97
C LEU A 25 -1.16 2.19 0.28
N PHE A 26 -0.93 3.47 0.58
CA PHE A 26 0.18 4.21 0.01
C PHE A 26 1.54 3.59 0.36
N ALA A 27 1.74 3.24 1.63
CA ALA A 27 2.96 2.57 2.09
C ALA A 27 3.19 1.24 1.37
N SER A 28 2.16 0.41 1.24
CA SER A 28 2.28 -0.89 0.57
C SER A 28 2.69 -0.77 -0.89
N ILE A 29 2.17 0.22 -1.63
CA ILE A 29 2.57 0.48 -3.02
C ILE A 29 4.05 0.86 -3.11
N LEU A 30 4.52 1.74 -2.22
CA LEU A 30 5.94 2.10 -2.19
C LEU A 30 6.83 0.89 -1.88
N MET A 31 6.41 0.05 -0.94
CA MET A 31 7.16 -1.15 -0.56
C MET A 31 7.15 -2.21 -1.68
N VAL A 32 6.06 -2.33 -2.45
CA VAL A 32 6.03 -3.15 -3.68
C VAL A 32 7.05 -2.63 -4.69
N GLY A 33 7.12 -1.30 -4.89
CA GLY A 33 8.13 -0.68 -5.75
C GLY A 33 9.56 -0.97 -5.28
N GLN A 34 9.83 -0.83 -3.97
CA GLN A 34 11.13 -1.16 -3.39
C GLN A 34 11.49 -2.63 -3.56
N ALA A 35 10.56 -3.55 -3.27
CA ALA A 35 10.78 -4.98 -3.43
C ALA A 35 11.07 -5.34 -4.91
N THR A 36 10.33 -4.73 -5.83
CA THR A 36 10.56 -4.86 -7.28
C THR A 36 11.97 -4.42 -7.65
N TYR A 37 12.40 -3.24 -7.19
CA TYR A 37 13.77 -2.76 -7.40
C TYR A 37 14.82 -3.74 -6.83
N ASN A 38 14.59 -4.26 -5.63
CA ASN A 38 15.50 -5.23 -5.00
C ASN A 38 15.61 -6.55 -5.78
N ILE A 39 14.52 -7.02 -6.42
CA ILE A 39 14.58 -8.19 -7.32
C ILE A 39 15.56 -7.92 -8.47
N PHE A 40 15.48 -6.75 -9.11
CA PHE A 40 16.40 -6.38 -10.20
C PHE A 40 17.85 -6.26 -9.71
N VAL A 41 18.07 -5.65 -8.55
CA VAL A 41 19.42 -5.53 -7.97
C VAL A 41 20.01 -6.91 -7.67
N GLN A 42 19.22 -7.82 -7.09
CA GLN A 42 19.69 -9.18 -6.81
C GLN A 42 19.95 -9.97 -8.09
N ALA A 43 19.06 -9.88 -9.09
CA ALA A 43 19.28 -10.50 -10.40
C ALA A 43 20.58 -10.01 -11.06
N ASN A 44 20.87 -8.70 -10.97
CA ASN A 44 22.12 -8.15 -11.49
C ASN A 44 23.35 -8.66 -10.74
N LYS A 45 23.30 -8.79 -9.41
CA LYS A 45 24.38 -9.39 -8.62
C LYS A 45 24.64 -10.85 -9.01
N ILE A 46 23.56 -11.63 -9.22
CA ILE A 46 23.66 -13.02 -9.66
C ILE A 46 24.36 -13.10 -11.02
N ASN A 47 23.90 -12.32 -12.00
CA ASN A 47 24.51 -12.27 -13.34
C ASN A 47 25.99 -11.87 -13.30
N TYR A 48 26.32 -10.90 -12.45
CA TYR A 48 27.69 -10.44 -12.27
C TYR A 48 28.60 -11.56 -11.73
N VAL A 49 28.12 -12.29 -10.72
CA VAL A 49 28.86 -13.37 -10.07
C VAL A 49 29.04 -14.60 -10.97
N ILE A 50 28.07 -14.89 -11.84
CA ILE A 50 28.21 -15.96 -12.86
C ILE A 50 29.41 -15.69 -13.77
N GLY A 51 29.65 -14.42 -14.15
CA GLY A 51 30.81 -14.02 -14.95
C GLY A 51 32.10 -13.79 -14.14
N SER A 52 32.02 -13.71 -12.81
CA SER A 52 33.16 -13.43 -11.93
C SER A 52 32.98 -14.09 -10.55
N PRO A 53 33.23 -15.41 -10.44
CA PRO A 53 32.99 -16.16 -9.21
C PRO A 53 33.78 -15.67 -7.99
N SER A 54 34.89 -14.95 -8.19
CA SER A 54 35.69 -14.38 -7.10
C SER A 54 34.95 -13.31 -6.27
N GLN A 55 33.80 -12.81 -6.74
CA GLN A 55 33.03 -11.77 -6.05
C GLN A 55 31.86 -12.31 -5.21
N ILE A 56 31.66 -13.63 -5.16
CA ILE A 56 30.62 -14.25 -4.32
C ILE A 56 30.66 -13.74 -2.87
N PRO A 57 31.82 -13.74 -2.17
CA PRO A 57 31.87 -13.32 -0.77
C PRO A 57 31.62 -11.82 -0.58
N ALA A 58 31.92 -11.01 -1.59
CA ALA A 58 31.73 -9.55 -1.53
C ALA A 58 30.26 -9.15 -1.73
N LEU A 59 29.53 -9.87 -2.60
CA LEU A 59 28.17 -9.50 -3.00
C LEU A 59 27.07 -10.22 -2.21
N PHE A 60 27.36 -11.45 -1.76
CA PHE A 60 26.41 -12.29 -1.01
C PHE A 60 26.93 -12.65 0.40
N GLY A 61 28.12 -12.18 0.79
CA GLY A 61 28.66 -12.41 2.12
C GLY A 61 28.90 -13.89 2.42
N TRP A 62 28.72 -14.26 3.69
CA TRP A 62 28.85 -15.63 4.18
C TRP A 62 27.54 -16.44 4.03
N SER A 63 26.49 -15.85 3.45
CA SER A 63 25.17 -16.49 3.37
C SER A 63 25.08 -17.54 2.26
N MET A 64 26.13 -17.71 1.46
CA MET A 64 26.22 -18.73 0.40
C MET A 64 27.45 -19.60 0.63
N GLY A 65 27.22 -20.90 0.80
CA GLY A 65 28.23 -21.88 1.18
C GLY A 65 29.19 -22.30 0.06
N ALA A 66 29.38 -21.49 -0.98
CA ALA A 66 30.12 -21.89 -2.17
C ALA A 66 31.20 -20.85 -2.55
N PRO A 67 32.46 -21.04 -2.12
CA PRO A 67 33.58 -20.20 -2.55
C PRO A 67 34.05 -20.47 -3.99
N ALA A 68 33.52 -21.50 -4.66
CA ALA A 68 34.04 -21.98 -5.95
C ALA A 68 33.10 -21.83 -7.14
N ALA A 69 31.77 -21.88 -6.94
CA ALA A 69 30.79 -21.75 -8.02
C ALA A 69 29.42 -21.35 -7.47
N PHE A 70 28.69 -20.50 -8.20
CA PHE A 70 27.31 -20.16 -7.90
C PHE A 70 26.40 -21.25 -8.47
N LEU A 71 25.73 -22.02 -7.61
CA LEU A 71 24.84 -23.09 -8.06
C LEU A 71 23.42 -22.56 -8.30
N SER A 72 22.58 -23.35 -8.95
CA SER A 72 21.18 -22.97 -9.23
C SER A 72 20.37 -22.81 -7.93
N GLU A 73 20.73 -23.53 -6.87
CA GLU A 73 20.15 -23.42 -5.54
C GLU A 73 20.44 -22.05 -4.91
N ASP A 74 21.63 -21.50 -5.11
CA ASP A 74 22.04 -20.18 -4.59
C ASP A 74 21.25 -19.04 -5.27
N ILE A 75 20.93 -19.21 -6.56
CA ILE A 75 20.07 -18.27 -7.31
C ILE A 75 18.69 -18.19 -6.69
N ILE A 76 18.09 -19.35 -6.38
CA ILE A 76 16.77 -19.43 -5.75
C ILE A 76 16.84 -18.82 -4.35
N GLY A 77 17.87 -19.15 -3.57
CA GLY A 77 18.08 -18.60 -2.23
C GLY A 77 18.21 -17.07 -2.21
N ALA A 78 19.01 -16.49 -3.13
CA ALA A 78 19.18 -15.04 -3.24
C ALA A 78 17.91 -14.29 -3.64
N LEU A 79 17.07 -14.91 -4.47
CA LEU A 79 15.83 -14.29 -4.94
C LEU A 79 14.65 -14.53 -3.99
N LEU A 80 14.75 -15.49 -3.07
CA LEU A 80 13.65 -15.84 -2.18
C LEU A 80 13.20 -14.67 -1.31
N GLU A 81 14.15 -13.97 -0.67
CA GLU A 81 13.86 -12.82 0.20
C GLU A 81 13.14 -11.68 -0.52
N PRO A 82 13.66 -11.12 -1.63
CA PRO A 82 12.99 -10.01 -2.30
C PRO A 82 11.65 -10.41 -2.93
N ILE A 83 11.50 -11.66 -3.39
CA ILE A 83 10.22 -12.18 -3.89
C ILE A 83 9.21 -12.33 -2.75
N ALA A 84 9.63 -12.88 -1.61
CA ALA A 84 8.76 -13.00 -0.43
C ALA A 84 8.29 -11.62 0.06
N ALA A 85 9.20 -10.64 0.10
CA ALA A 85 8.85 -9.26 0.44
C ALA A 85 7.84 -8.66 -0.55
N PHE A 86 8.04 -8.87 -1.86
CA PHE A 86 7.11 -8.41 -2.89
C PHE A 86 5.71 -8.99 -2.70
N LEU A 87 5.59 -10.31 -2.51
CA LEU A 87 4.32 -10.99 -2.27
C LEU A 87 3.65 -10.54 -0.96
N PHE A 88 4.43 -10.37 0.09
CA PHE A 88 3.95 -9.88 1.38
C PHE A 88 3.32 -8.49 1.23
N TRP A 89 3.99 -7.56 0.56
CA TRP A 89 3.48 -6.19 0.40
C TRP A 89 2.28 -6.10 -0.53
N ILE A 90 2.15 -7.00 -1.52
CA ILE A 90 0.90 -7.17 -2.28
C ILE A 90 -0.23 -7.62 -1.36
N GLY A 91 0.01 -8.60 -0.49
CA GLY A 91 -0.98 -9.05 0.50
C GLY A 91 -1.42 -7.91 1.42
N VAL A 92 -0.47 -7.11 1.91
CA VAL A 92 -0.76 -5.91 2.71
C VAL A 92 -1.57 -4.89 1.91
N ALA A 93 -1.27 -4.67 0.63
CA ALA A 93 -2.02 -3.75 -0.22
C ALA A 93 -3.49 -4.17 -0.36
N ILE A 94 -3.75 -5.47 -0.52
CA ILE A 94 -5.11 -6.03 -0.59
C ILE A 94 -5.84 -5.78 0.74
N ILE A 95 -5.21 -6.10 1.87
CA ILE A 95 -5.80 -5.88 3.19
C ILE A 95 -6.06 -4.38 3.43
N ALA A 96 -5.13 -3.51 3.06
CA ALA A 96 -5.27 -2.06 3.19
C ALA A 96 -6.43 -1.53 2.33
N LEU A 97 -6.61 -2.04 1.12
CA LEU A 97 -7.77 -1.75 0.28
C LEU A 97 -9.08 -2.19 0.94
N MET A 98 -9.13 -3.39 1.54
CA MET A 98 -10.32 -3.86 2.26
C MET A 98 -10.65 -2.95 3.43
N ILE A 99 -9.66 -2.54 4.23
CA ILE A 99 -9.86 -1.60 5.35
C ILE A 99 -10.35 -0.24 4.83
N TYR A 100 -9.72 0.28 3.78
CA TYR A 100 -10.12 1.55 3.17
C TYR A 100 -11.57 1.53 2.65
N GLN A 101 -11.97 0.44 1.99
CA GLN A 101 -13.33 0.26 1.47
C GLN A 101 -14.35 -0.02 2.59
N SER A 102 -13.98 -0.73 3.66
CA SER A 102 -14.87 -1.02 4.79
C SER A 102 -15.40 0.27 5.45
N GLY A 103 -14.58 1.33 5.48
CA GLY A 103 -15.01 2.64 5.95
C GLY A 103 -16.16 3.28 5.15
N LYS A 104 -16.46 2.80 3.93
CA LYS A 104 -17.65 3.21 3.17
C LYS A 104 -18.91 2.39 3.54
N VAL A 105 -18.74 1.13 3.95
CA VAL A 105 -19.85 0.20 4.25
C VAL A 105 -20.35 0.35 5.69
N VAL A 106 -19.46 0.62 6.64
CA VAL A 106 -19.79 0.62 8.07
C VAL A 106 -20.44 1.95 8.53
N PHE A 107 -20.13 3.10 7.90
CA PHE A 107 -20.74 4.40 8.26
C PHE A 107 -20.86 5.36 7.06
N PRO A 108 -21.96 5.31 6.28
CA PRO A 108 -22.19 6.18 5.13
C PRO A 108 -22.70 7.59 5.50
N VAL A 109 -22.19 8.22 6.57
CA VAL A 109 -22.71 9.52 7.06
C VAL A 109 -22.13 10.72 6.28
N GLU A 110 -20.97 10.57 5.64
CA GLU A 110 -20.31 11.66 4.91
C GLU A 110 -21.06 12.07 3.61
N GLU A 111 -21.92 11.22 3.05
CA GLU A 111 -22.78 11.56 1.91
C GLU A 111 -24.14 12.14 2.32
N SER A 112 -24.66 11.82 3.52
CA SER A 112 -25.98 12.28 3.95
C SER A 112 -26.03 13.77 4.26
N GLU A 113 -24.98 14.35 4.86
CA GLU A 113 -24.99 15.77 5.26
C GLU A 113 -24.90 16.73 4.05
N ILE A 114 -24.09 16.39 3.04
CA ILE A 114 -23.93 17.21 1.82
C ILE A 114 -25.19 17.13 0.97
N SER A 115 -25.79 15.93 0.87
CA SER A 115 -27.10 15.69 0.26
C SER A 115 -28.19 16.52 0.92
N GLU A 116 -28.28 16.52 2.24
CA GLU A 116 -29.27 17.30 2.97
C GLU A 116 -29.10 18.81 2.81
N HIS A 117 -27.87 19.31 2.85
CA HIS A 117 -27.61 20.74 2.67
C HIS A 117 -28.01 21.22 1.26
N HIS A 118 -27.64 20.46 0.22
CA HIS A 118 -28.07 20.75 -1.16
C HIS A 118 -29.59 20.64 -1.31
N ARG A 119 -30.22 19.64 -0.68
CA ARG A 119 -31.67 19.48 -0.69
C ARG A 119 -32.38 20.68 -0.06
N ARG A 120 -31.84 21.23 1.03
CA ARG A 120 -32.37 22.45 1.69
C ARG A 120 -32.22 23.69 0.81
N LEU A 121 -31.08 23.86 0.13
CA LEU A 121 -30.86 24.97 -0.80
C LEU A 121 -31.81 24.91 -2.01
N ILE A 122 -32.02 23.71 -2.58
CA ILE A 122 -32.96 23.51 -3.68
C ILE A 122 -34.40 23.80 -3.23
N GLN A 123 -34.80 23.33 -2.05
CA GLN A 123 -36.14 23.62 -1.51
C GLN A 123 -36.37 25.11 -1.26
N GLN A 124 -35.36 25.83 -0.79
CA GLN A 124 -35.43 27.29 -0.63
C GLN A 124 -35.57 28.00 -1.98
N ALA A 125 -34.79 27.60 -2.99
CA ALA A 125 -34.88 28.13 -4.34
C ALA A 125 -36.28 27.89 -4.95
N VAL A 126 -36.82 26.67 -4.83
CA VAL A 126 -38.16 26.34 -5.33
C VAL A 126 -39.26 27.16 -4.62
N LYS A 127 -39.17 27.35 -3.30
CA LYS A 127 -40.12 28.20 -2.56
C LYS A 127 -40.04 29.67 -2.96
N ALA A 128 -38.85 30.18 -3.27
CA ALA A 128 -38.66 31.55 -3.71
C ALA A 128 -39.25 31.80 -5.11
N VAL A 129 -39.13 30.83 -6.03
CA VAL A 129 -39.73 30.89 -7.37
C VAL A 129 -41.26 30.84 -7.31
N LYS A 130 -41.83 30.00 -6.43
CA LYS A 130 -43.29 29.82 -6.30
C LYS A 130 -44.02 30.99 -5.62
N LYS A 131 -43.28 31.97 -5.08
CA LYS A 131 -43.80 33.15 -4.37
C LYS A 131 -43.85 34.42 -5.23
N LYS A 132 -43.35 34.35 -6.47
CA LYS A 132 -43.59 35.33 -7.54
C LYS A 132 -44.78 34.87 -8.39
#